data_AF-A0A0F7PHH7-F1
#
_entry.id   AF-A0A0F7PHH7-F1
#
_cell.length_a   1.000
_cell.length_b   1.000
_cell.length_c   1.000
_cell.angle_alpha   90.00
_cell.angle_beta   90.00
_cell.angle_gamma   90.00
#
_symmetry.space_group_name_H-M   'P 1'
#
loop_
_entity.id
_entity.type
_entity.pdbx_description
1 polymer ?
#
loop_
_entity_poly.entity_id
_entity_poly.type
_entity_poly.pdbx_seq_one_letter_code
_entity_poly.pdbx_strand_id
1 'polypeptide(L)'
;MKFSGEILVEHTHSEVKTHWLERAGPQLVLDIDDAELLDEEIENTIEQYIADTGIHYVDEFASGGDWVTCQFGRVEVPIDSWHCKITGTNCPIQAKIDLTDKERFLHGCNIEASEETVQAKYDRSPEEFKEDIWDTVTDGDYEGHHHHPGTAPCSFCEDANRRDSYYLPWEMTRLTDHLGDYEDARSSVELVQEGIAYKLGDAICSTCFVSLEESYPSVDFSVYGIDLNTYDTVEYTFEP
;
A
#
# COMPACT_ATOMS: atom_id res chain seq x y z
N MET A 1 -11.72 -7.83 -10.88
CA MET A 1 -10.44 -7.55 -10.19
C MET A 1 -10.38 -8.44 -8.94
N LYS A 2 -9.22 -8.76 -8.38
CA LYS A 2 -9.16 -9.49 -7.10
C LYS A 2 -8.25 -8.73 -6.16
N PHE A 3 -8.79 -8.31 -5.03
CA PHE A 3 -8.03 -7.75 -3.92
C PHE A 3 -7.92 -8.81 -2.82
N SER A 4 -6.76 -8.91 -2.21
CA SER A 4 -6.56 -9.78 -1.06
C SER A 4 -5.39 -9.28 -0.24
N GLY A 5 -5.51 -9.35 1.08
CA GLY A 5 -4.46 -8.99 2.00
C GLY A 5 -4.92 -9.09 3.45
N GLU A 6 -4.28 -8.32 4.33
CA GLU A 6 -4.48 -8.41 5.78
C GLU A 6 -4.70 -7.01 6.38
N ILE A 7 -5.72 -6.86 7.22
CA ILE A 7 -6.02 -5.62 7.95
C ILE A 7 -5.71 -5.81 9.44
N LEU A 8 -5.14 -4.78 10.07
CA LEU A 8 -4.88 -4.77 11.50
C LEU A 8 -6.19 -4.48 12.25
N VAL A 9 -6.52 -5.33 13.21
CA VAL A 9 -7.67 -5.13 14.11
C VAL A 9 -7.23 -5.09 15.58
N GLU A 10 -7.92 -4.31 16.39
CA GLU A 10 -7.77 -4.26 17.85
C GLU A 10 -9.03 -4.79 18.52
N HIS A 11 -8.87 -5.83 19.35
CA HIS A 11 -9.89 -6.40 20.19
C HIS A 11 -9.90 -5.72 21.56
N THR A 12 -10.99 -5.04 21.87
CA THR A 12 -11.27 -4.55 23.22
C THR A 12 -12.32 -5.44 23.90
N HIS A 13 -12.68 -5.10 25.14
CA HIS A 13 -13.63 -5.91 25.92
C HIS A 13 -15.03 -6.04 25.28
N SER A 14 -15.41 -5.11 24.39
CA SER A 14 -16.74 -5.08 23.78
C SER A 14 -16.74 -4.58 22.33
N GLU A 15 -15.59 -4.27 21.75
CA GLU A 15 -15.50 -3.68 20.41
C GLU A 15 -14.29 -4.26 19.65
N VAL A 16 -14.44 -4.46 18.33
CA VAL A 16 -13.32 -4.62 17.40
C VAL A 16 -13.13 -3.35 16.59
N LYS A 17 -11.88 -2.88 16.46
CA LYS A 17 -11.54 -1.65 15.74
C LYS A 17 -10.58 -1.95 14.61
N THR A 18 -10.83 -1.41 13.42
CA THR A 18 -9.84 -1.46 12.32
C THR A 18 -8.81 -0.35 12.48
N HIS A 19 -7.56 -0.65 12.15
CA HIS A 19 -6.46 0.31 12.17
C HIS A 19 -5.83 0.42 10.81
N TRP A 20 -5.96 1.60 10.21
CA TRP A 20 -5.37 1.91 8.93
C TRP A 20 -4.96 3.38 8.79
N LEU A 21 -4.20 3.69 7.74
CA LEU A 21 -3.82 5.07 7.40
C LEU A 21 -5.06 5.93 7.15
N GLU A 22 -5.04 7.17 7.63
CA GLU A 22 -6.17 8.13 7.54
C GLU A 22 -6.77 8.28 6.12
N ARG A 23 -5.96 8.11 5.08
CA ARG A 23 -6.38 8.19 3.67
C ARG A 23 -7.29 7.04 3.21
N ALA A 24 -7.36 5.95 3.98
CA ALA A 24 -8.35 4.89 3.78
C ALA A 24 -9.76 5.35 4.20
N GLY A 25 -9.88 6.37 5.06
CA GLY A 25 -11.16 6.83 5.58
C GLY A 25 -11.37 6.43 7.05
N PRO A 26 -12.60 6.51 7.55
CA PRO A 26 -12.88 6.34 8.97
C PRO A 26 -12.62 4.90 9.42
N GLN A 27 -12.04 4.72 10.61
CA GLN A 27 -11.93 3.40 11.24
C GLN A 27 -13.31 2.79 11.45
N LEU A 28 -13.42 1.48 11.26
CA LEU A 28 -14.62 0.73 11.55
C LEU A 28 -14.57 0.26 13.00
N VAL A 29 -15.71 0.37 13.68
CA VAL A 29 -15.88 -0.11 15.06
C VAL A 29 -17.08 -1.04 15.07
N LEU A 30 -16.85 -2.28 15.46
CA LEU A 30 -17.84 -3.34 15.54
C LEU A 30 -18.13 -3.66 17.00
N ASP A 31 -19.41 -3.58 17.39
CA ASP A 31 -19.85 -3.96 18.74
C ASP A 31 -19.90 -5.49 18.85
N ILE A 32 -19.14 -6.05 19.80
CA ILE A 32 -19.05 -7.50 20.03
C ILE A 32 -20.09 -7.90 21.08
N ASP A 33 -21.35 -8.03 20.66
CA ASP A 33 -22.39 -8.61 21.51
C ASP A 33 -22.38 -10.15 21.44
N ASP A 34 -21.84 -10.75 20.37
CA ASP A 34 -21.79 -12.20 20.15
C ASP A 34 -20.45 -12.67 19.57
N ALA A 35 -19.63 -13.31 20.40
CA ALA A 35 -18.29 -13.77 20.00
C ALA A 35 -18.31 -14.95 19.01
N GLU A 36 -19.44 -15.67 18.84
CA GLU A 36 -19.50 -16.83 17.94
C GLU A 36 -19.64 -16.46 16.45
N LEU A 37 -20.04 -15.21 16.14
CA LEU A 37 -20.17 -14.69 14.77
C LEU A 37 -19.11 -13.65 14.41
N LEU A 38 -18.16 -13.43 15.31
CA LEU A 38 -17.22 -12.31 15.27
C LEU A 38 -16.37 -12.30 13.99
N ASP A 39 -15.75 -13.42 13.63
CA ASP A 39 -14.84 -13.48 12.48
C ASP A 39 -15.58 -13.20 11.16
N GLU A 40 -16.74 -13.82 10.96
CA GLU A 40 -17.57 -13.62 9.76
C GLU A 40 -18.12 -12.18 9.70
N GLU A 41 -18.49 -11.57 10.82
CA GLU A 41 -18.95 -10.18 10.87
C GLU A 41 -17.82 -9.17 10.58
N ILE A 42 -16.61 -9.42 11.08
CA ILE A 42 -15.44 -8.59 10.78
C ILE A 42 -15.08 -8.70 9.29
N GLU A 43 -14.98 -9.92 8.76
CA GLU A 43 -14.68 -10.17 7.34
C GLU A 43 -15.71 -9.47 6.43
N ASN A 44 -17.01 -9.70 6.65
CA ASN A 44 -18.07 -9.09 5.86
C ASN A 44 -18.04 -7.55 5.93
N THR A 45 -17.73 -6.99 7.10
CA THR A 45 -17.67 -5.54 7.28
C THR A 45 -16.47 -4.93 6.54
N ILE A 46 -15.32 -5.60 6.58
CA ILE A 46 -14.13 -5.23 5.82
C ILE A 46 -14.42 -5.31 4.32
N GLU A 47 -15.00 -6.41 3.85
CA GLU A 47 -15.34 -6.59 2.44
C GLU A 47 -16.31 -5.52 1.95
N GLN A 48 -17.34 -5.20 2.74
CA GLN A 48 -18.31 -4.15 2.42
C GLN A 48 -17.62 -2.78 2.35
N TYR A 49 -16.71 -2.48 3.28
CA TYR A 49 -15.93 -1.24 3.21
C TYR A 49 -15.04 -1.18 1.95
N ILE A 50 -14.39 -2.28 1.58
CA ILE A 50 -13.58 -2.33 0.34
C ILE A 50 -14.49 -2.12 -0.88
N ALA A 51 -15.67 -2.73 -0.90
CA ALA A 51 -16.64 -2.58 -1.98
C ALA A 51 -17.20 -1.16 -2.10
N ASP A 52 -17.44 -0.46 -0.98
CA ASP A 52 -18.07 0.86 -0.99
C ASP A 52 -17.07 2.02 -1.00
N THR A 53 -15.87 1.82 -0.48
CA THR A 53 -14.87 2.89 -0.27
C THR A 53 -13.52 2.55 -0.89
N GLY A 54 -13.00 1.34 -0.61
CA GLY A 54 -11.68 0.92 -1.10
C GLY A 54 -11.59 0.93 -2.63
N ILE A 55 -12.61 0.45 -3.32
CA ILE A 55 -12.65 0.43 -4.78
C ILE A 55 -12.68 1.85 -5.37
N HIS A 56 -13.41 2.78 -4.75
CA HIS A 56 -13.45 4.16 -5.24
C HIS A 56 -12.10 4.85 -5.09
N TYR A 57 -11.37 4.56 -4.01
CA TYR A 57 -10.00 5.01 -3.84
C TYR A 57 -9.09 4.49 -4.97
N VAL A 58 -9.16 3.19 -5.25
CA VAL A 58 -8.39 2.54 -6.32
C VAL A 58 -8.76 3.15 -7.67
N ASP A 59 -10.05 3.24 -7.98
CA ASP A 59 -10.60 3.74 -9.25
C ASP A 59 -10.19 5.18 -9.54
N GLU A 60 -10.24 6.07 -8.53
CA GLU A 60 -9.85 7.49 -8.67
C GLU A 60 -8.43 7.64 -9.23
N PHE A 61 -7.54 6.71 -8.88
CA PHE A 61 -6.15 6.72 -9.30
C PHE A 61 -5.81 5.74 -10.42
N ALA A 62 -6.71 4.81 -10.73
CA ALA A 62 -6.52 3.87 -11.82
C ALA A 62 -6.73 4.55 -13.18
N SER A 63 -7.85 5.26 -13.32
CA SER A 63 -8.23 5.89 -14.57
C SER A 63 -9.20 7.04 -14.35
N GLY A 64 -9.42 7.85 -15.39
CA GLY A 64 -10.48 8.84 -15.36
C GLY A 64 -10.83 9.34 -16.74
N GLY A 65 -11.96 8.88 -17.29
CA GLY A 65 -12.53 9.31 -18.57
C GLY A 65 -11.58 9.14 -19.78
N ASP A 66 -10.60 10.02 -19.86
CA ASP A 66 -9.66 10.20 -20.97
C ASP A 66 -8.22 9.82 -20.58
N TRP A 67 -7.99 9.19 -19.42
CA TRP A 67 -6.65 8.78 -19.00
C TRP A 67 -6.63 7.50 -18.17
N VAL A 68 -5.46 6.86 -18.11
CA VAL A 68 -5.18 5.67 -17.28
C VAL A 68 -3.78 5.75 -16.67
N THR A 69 -3.58 5.18 -15.48
CA THR A 69 -2.28 5.09 -14.81
C THR A 69 -1.45 3.95 -15.40
N CYS A 70 -0.31 4.26 -16.00
CA CYS A 70 0.65 3.32 -16.57
C CYS A 70 1.00 2.18 -15.63
N GLN A 71 0.93 0.93 -16.11
CA GLN A 71 1.29 -0.30 -15.37
C GLN A 71 2.73 -0.33 -14.85
N PHE A 72 3.59 0.53 -15.40
CA PHE A 72 4.99 0.66 -14.99
C PHE A 72 5.25 1.88 -14.11
N GLY A 73 4.23 2.64 -13.75
CA GLY A 73 4.32 3.69 -12.74
C GLY A 73 4.53 3.09 -11.34
N ARG A 74 5.33 3.76 -10.51
CA ARG A 74 5.38 3.58 -9.06
C ARG A 74 5.49 4.94 -8.39
N VAL A 75 4.85 5.14 -7.25
CA VAL A 75 5.03 6.36 -6.46
C VAL A 75 6.22 6.17 -5.53
N GLU A 76 7.17 7.10 -5.55
CA GLU A 76 8.22 7.21 -4.53
C GLU A 76 7.73 8.11 -3.40
N VAL A 77 7.46 7.50 -2.25
CA VAL A 77 7.15 8.19 -1.00
C VAL A 77 8.44 8.56 -0.27
N PRO A 78 8.50 9.69 0.47
CA PRO A 78 7.41 10.61 0.82
C PRO A 78 7.19 11.75 -0.18
N ILE A 79 7.87 11.75 -1.33
CA ILE A 79 7.90 12.89 -2.25
C ILE A 79 6.68 12.87 -3.21
N ASP A 80 5.81 11.86 -3.12
CA ASP A 80 4.65 11.62 -3.98
C ASP A 80 4.99 11.84 -5.48
N SER A 81 6.19 11.40 -5.87
CA SER A 81 6.68 11.52 -7.24
C SER A 81 6.56 10.19 -7.97
N TRP A 82 6.04 10.22 -9.19
CA TRP A 82 5.94 9.02 -10.01
C TRP A 82 7.29 8.68 -10.66
N HIS A 83 7.73 7.44 -10.50
CA HIS A 83 8.88 6.84 -11.14
C HIS A 83 8.44 5.75 -12.12
N CYS A 84 9.23 5.53 -13.16
CA CYS A 84 9.06 4.38 -14.04
C CYS A 84 9.84 3.19 -13.46
N LYS A 85 9.17 2.05 -13.29
CA LYS A 85 9.79 0.80 -12.80
C LYS A 85 10.85 0.25 -13.73
N ILE A 86 10.74 0.53 -15.03
CA ILE A 86 11.69 0.05 -16.03
C ILE A 86 12.97 0.87 -15.99
N THR A 87 12.85 2.20 -15.90
CA THR A 87 14.03 3.10 -15.90
C THR A 87 14.59 3.35 -14.51
N GLY A 88 13.79 3.16 -13.47
CA GLY A 88 14.09 3.53 -12.09
C GLY A 88 14.05 5.04 -11.81
N THR A 89 13.82 5.87 -12.84
CA THR A 89 13.87 7.34 -12.76
C THR A 89 12.49 7.97 -12.73
N ASN A 90 12.42 9.27 -12.40
CA ASN A 90 11.19 10.05 -12.46
C ASN A 90 10.49 9.90 -13.82
N CYS A 91 9.19 9.61 -13.79
CA CYS A 91 8.33 9.43 -14.95
C CYS A 91 7.85 10.81 -15.45
N PRO A 92 8.22 11.23 -16.67
CA PRO A 92 7.86 12.58 -17.15
C PRO A 92 6.36 12.79 -17.30
N ILE A 93 5.62 11.75 -17.68
CA ILE A 93 4.15 11.78 -17.78
C ILE A 93 3.44 11.54 -16.44
N GLN A 94 4.20 11.42 -15.33
CA GLN A 94 3.66 11.15 -13.99
C GLN A 94 2.76 9.92 -13.94
N ALA A 95 3.19 8.86 -14.64
CA ALA A 95 2.42 7.65 -14.89
C ALA A 95 1.03 7.85 -15.53
N LYS A 96 0.64 9.06 -15.94
CA LYS A 96 -0.67 9.34 -16.52
C LYS A 96 -0.63 9.24 -18.05
N ILE A 97 -1.20 8.18 -18.60
CA ILE A 97 -1.35 7.99 -20.05
C ILE A 97 -2.67 8.67 -20.47
N ASP A 98 -2.55 9.74 -21.26
CA ASP A 98 -3.68 10.46 -21.85
C ASP A 98 -4.14 9.71 -23.10
N LEU A 99 -5.34 9.11 -23.04
CA LEU A 99 -5.89 8.26 -24.09
C LEU A 99 -6.36 9.07 -25.31
N THR A 100 -6.37 10.41 -25.22
CA THR A 100 -6.77 11.30 -26.32
C THR A 100 -5.59 11.72 -27.21
N ASP A 101 -4.35 11.47 -26.76
CA ASP A 101 -3.13 11.94 -27.44
C ASP A 101 -2.00 10.90 -27.38
N LYS A 102 -2.04 9.97 -28.35
CA LYS A 102 -1.02 8.92 -28.52
C LYS A 102 0.39 9.51 -28.64
N GLU A 103 0.56 10.55 -29.45
CA GLU A 103 1.87 11.16 -29.70
C GLU A 103 2.47 11.74 -28.43
N ARG A 104 1.65 12.36 -27.58
CA ARG A 104 2.09 12.85 -26.26
C ARG A 104 2.58 11.71 -25.38
N PHE A 105 1.92 10.56 -25.37
CA PHE A 105 2.40 9.39 -24.64
C PHE A 105 3.72 8.88 -25.23
N LEU A 106 3.79 8.66 -26.54
CA LEU A 106 4.98 8.14 -27.21
C LEU A 106 6.19 9.04 -26.98
N HIS A 107 6.04 10.36 -27.05
CA HIS A 107 7.14 11.31 -26.81
C HIS A 107 7.41 11.59 -25.33
N GLY A 108 6.41 11.48 -24.47
CA GLY A 108 6.53 11.78 -23.04
C GLY A 108 7.10 10.62 -22.22
N CYS A 109 6.87 9.37 -22.64
CA CYS A 109 7.46 8.21 -22.00
C CYS A 109 8.98 8.18 -22.23
N ASN A 110 9.77 7.89 -21.19
CA ASN A 110 11.23 7.95 -21.22
C ASN A 110 11.90 6.57 -21.32
N ILE A 111 11.21 5.57 -21.84
CA ILE A 111 11.67 4.17 -21.82
C ILE A 111 12.94 3.94 -22.64
N GLU A 112 13.24 4.84 -23.59
CA GLU A 112 14.49 4.86 -24.36
C GLU A 112 15.73 4.95 -23.46
N ALA A 113 15.59 5.54 -22.26
CA ALA A 113 16.67 5.57 -21.27
C ALA A 113 17.02 4.17 -20.71
N SER A 114 16.31 3.13 -21.11
CA SER A 114 16.49 1.75 -20.65
C SER A 114 16.36 0.72 -21.77
N GLU A 115 16.82 1.06 -22.96
CA GLU A 115 16.84 0.20 -24.15
C GLU A 115 17.37 -1.21 -23.85
N GLU A 116 18.51 -1.33 -23.17
CA GLU A 116 19.10 -2.63 -22.81
C GLU A 116 18.15 -3.48 -21.94
N THR A 117 17.48 -2.86 -20.96
CA THR A 117 16.51 -3.53 -20.09
C THR A 117 15.29 -3.99 -20.87
N VAL A 118 14.76 -3.13 -21.76
CA VAL A 118 13.58 -3.44 -22.55
C VAL A 118 13.87 -4.60 -23.50
N GLN A 119 14.99 -4.54 -24.21
CA GLN A 119 15.40 -5.61 -25.13
C GLN A 119 15.68 -6.92 -24.39
N ALA A 120 16.41 -6.88 -23.27
CA ALA A 120 16.77 -8.09 -22.55
C ALA A 120 15.58 -8.77 -21.85
N LYS A 121 14.61 -8.00 -21.35
CA LYS A 121 13.49 -8.52 -20.57
C LYS A 121 12.24 -8.81 -21.41
N TYR A 122 11.96 -8.00 -22.42
CA TYR A 122 10.73 -8.06 -23.19
C TYR A 122 10.94 -8.42 -24.66
N ASP A 123 12.20 -8.48 -25.14
CA ASP A 123 12.55 -8.77 -26.53
C ASP A 123 11.85 -7.83 -27.52
N ARG A 124 11.92 -6.53 -27.22
CA ARG A 124 11.30 -5.42 -27.97
C ARG A 124 12.24 -4.24 -28.05
N SER A 125 12.11 -3.41 -29.08
CA SER A 125 12.65 -2.05 -29.06
C SER A 125 11.85 -1.16 -28.09
N PRO A 126 12.42 -0.04 -27.59
CA PRO A 126 11.68 0.96 -26.82
C PRO A 126 10.39 1.43 -27.48
N GLU A 127 10.42 1.66 -28.80
CA GLU A 127 9.26 2.11 -29.58
C GLU A 127 8.19 1.02 -29.65
N GLU A 128 8.56 -0.22 -29.99
CA GLU A 128 7.63 -1.35 -30.02
C GLU A 128 7.00 -1.57 -28.64
N PHE A 129 7.79 -1.45 -27.57
CA PHE A 129 7.29 -1.61 -26.20
C PHE A 129 6.32 -0.48 -25.79
N LYS A 130 6.54 0.75 -26.25
CA LYS A 130 5.58 1.85 -26.03
C LYS A 130 4.28 1.60 -26.78
N GLU A 131 4.36 1.16 -28.03
CA GLU A 131 3.18 0.77 -28.81
C GLU A 131 2.40 -0.35 -28.11
N ASP A 132 3.08 -1.39 -27.63
CA ASP A 132 2.45 -2.48 -26.86
C ASP A 132 1.72 -1.94 -25.60
N ILE A 133 2.33 -1.00 -24.87
CA ILE A 133 1.65 -0.34 -23.73
C ILE A 133 0.40 0.41 -24.19
N TRP A 134 0.54 1.22 -25.23
CA TRP A 134 -0.57 2.02 -25.75
C TRP A 134 -1.74 1.13 -26.16
N ASP A 135 -1.47 0.09 -26.95
CA ASP A 135 -2.49 -0.82 -27.44
C ASP A 135 -3.17 -1.56 -26.28
N THR A 136 -2.39 -2.06 -25.31
CA THR A 136 -2.92 -2.70 -24.10
C THR A 136 -3.90 -1.79 -23.35
N VAL A 137 -3.59 -0.50 -23.22
CA VAL A 137 -4.49 0.42 -22.51
C VAL A 137 -5.70 0.84 -23.34
N THR A 138 -5.56 1.00 -24.66
CA THR A 138 -6.69 1.41 -25.51
C THR A 138 -7.65 0.27 -25.81
N ASP A 139 -7.17 -0.97 -25.82
CA ASP A 139 -8.00 -2.15 -26.03
C ASP A 139 -8.79 -2.54 -24.77
N GLY A 140 -8.48 -1.93 -23.63
CA GLY A 140 -9.12 -2.19 -22.33
C GLY A 140 -8.56 -3.41 -21.60
N ASP A 141 -7.47 -4.00 -22.11
CA ASP A 141 -6.79 -5.13 -21.46
C ASP A 141 -6.06 -4.70 -20.16
N TYR A 142 -5.95 -3.39 -19.91
CA TYR A 142 -5.46 -2.82 -18.67
C TYR A 142 -6.21 -1.53 -18.30
N GLU A 143 -6.69 -1.46 -17.05
CA GLU A 143 -7.57 -0.40 -16.57
C GLU A 143 -6.92 0.53 -15.52
N GLY A 144 -5.61 0.39 -15.27
CA GLY A 144 -4.88 1.29 -14.36
C GLY A 144 -4.63 0.80 -12.94
N HIS A 145 -5.17 -0.38 -12.60
CA HIS A 145 -5.29 -0.85 -11.20
C HIS A 145 -4.03 -1.45 -10.58
N HIS A 146 -2.86 -1.29 -11.19
CA HIS A 146 -1.65 -1.91 -10.64
C HIS A 146 -0.97 -1.06 -9.56
N HIS A 147 -1.09 0.28 -9.61
CA HIS A 147 -0.43 1.18 -8.64
C HIS A 147 -1.28 2.40 -8.33
N HIS A 148 -1.63 2.56 -7.05
CA HIS A 148 -2.38 3.71 -6.56
C HIS A 148 -1.46 4.58 -5.69
N PRO A 149 -1.46 5.92 -5.85
CA PRO A 149 -1.15 6.84 -4.76
C PRO A 149 -1.84 6.34 -3.51
N GLY A 150 -1.14 6.31 -2.39
CA GLY A 150 -1.67 5.65 -1.20
C GLY A 150 -1.04 4.32 -0.87
N THR A 151 -0.47 3.64 -1.87
CA THR A 151 0.28 2.44 -1.56
C THR A 151 1.64 2.81 -1.00
N ALA A 152 2.05 2.16 0.09
CA ALA A 152 3.31 2.44 0.77
C ALA A 152 4.06 1.14 1.07
N PRO A 153 5.40 1.14 1.00
CA PRO A 153 6.18 0.05 1.57
C PRO A 153 6.02 0.05 3.09
N CYS A 154 6.08 -1.13 3.69
CA CYS A 154 6.22 -1.26 5.14
C CYS A 154 7.68 -0.99 5.55
N SER A 155 7.91 -0.01 6.44
CA SER A 155 9.25 0.32 6.96
C SER A 155 9.89 -0.78 7.84
N PHE A 156 9.11 -1.79 8.19
CA PHE A 156 9.49 -2.90 9.09
C PHE A 156 9.66 -4.24 8.38
N CYS A 157 9.30 -4.34 7.10
CA CYS A 157 9.60 -5.54 6.31
C CYS A 157 11.12 -5.68 6.08
N GLU A 158 11.73 -6.74 6.62
CA GLU A 158 13.17 -7.01 6.44
C GLU A 158 13.52 -7.58 5.06
N ASP A 159 12.55 -8.16 4.36
CA ASP A 159 12.79 -8.84 3.09
C ASP A 159 12.93 -7.81 1.95
N ALA A 160 14.14 -7.70 1.40
CA ALA A 160 14.42 -6.84 0.24
C ALA A 160 13.56 -7.21 -0.98
N ASN A 161 13.03 -8.44 -1.04
CA ASN A 161 12.11 -8.90 -2.08
C ASN A 161 10.63 -8.50 -1.81
N ARG A 162 10.27 -8.11 -0.58
CA ARG A 162 8.96 -7.52 -0.24
C ARG A 162 8.93 -6.00 -0.41
N ARG A 163 10.03 -5.36 -0.81
CA ARG A 163 10.00 -3.94 -1.24
C ARG A 163 9.12 -3.71 -2.47
N ASP A 164 8.77 -4.79 -3.18
CA ASP A 164 7.79 -4.77 -4.26
C ASP A 164 6.34 -5.00 -3.75
N SER A 165 6.15 -5.35 -2.48
CA SER A 165 4.85 -5.47 -1.81
C SER A 165 4.42 -4.09 -1.33
N TYR A 166 3.80 -3.35 -2.25
CA TYR A 166 3.09 -2.12 -1.97
C TYR A 166 1.74 -2.48 -1.37
N TYR A 167 1.47 -1.98 -0.16
CA TYR A 167 0.24 -2.25 0.57
C TYR A 167 -0.76 -1.12 0.35
N LEU A 168 -2.04 -1.45 0.23
CA LEU A 168 -3.14 -0.49 0.17
C LEU A 168 -3.27 0.26 1.50
N PRO A 169 -3.85 1.47 1.50
CA PRO A 169 -3.97 2.27 2.71
C PRO A 169 -4.64 1.56 3.90
N TRP A 170 -5.61 0.69 3.64
CA TRP A 170 -6.34 -0.07 4.68
C TRP A 170 -5.55 -1.26 5.25
N GLU A 171 -4.42 -1.63 4.64
CA GLU A 171 -3.53 -2.71 5.07
C GLU A 171 -2.37 -2.19 5.94
N MET A 172 -2.29 -0.87 6.12
CA MET A 172 -1.17 -0.17 6.72
C MET A 172 -1.65 0.73 7.85
N THR A 173 -0.90 0.84 8.94
CA THR A 173 -1.09 1.84 10.01
C THR A 173 0.23 2.61 10.25
N ARG A 174 0.31 3.42 11.30
CA ARG A 174 1.55 4.00 11.83
C ARG A 174 1.72 3.59 13.27
N LEU A 175 2.95 3.26 13.68
CA LEU A 175 3.23 2.96 15.09
C LEU A 175 2.87 4.13 16.01
N THR A 176 3.09 5.38 15.56
CA THR A 176 2.74 6.57 16.35
C THR A 176 1.31 6.64 16.82
N ASP A 177 0.38 6.03 16.08
CA ASP A 177 -1.06 6.13 16.37
C ASP A 177 -1.45 5.21 17.54
N HIS A 178 -0.55 4.31 17.94
CA HIS A 178 -0.73 3.34 19.03
C HIS A 178 0.18 3.63 20.24
N LEU A 179 1.04 4.65 20.17
CA LEU A 179 1.93 5.02 21.28
C LEU A 179 1.19 5.85 22.33
N GLY A 180 1.45 5.56 23.61
CA GLY A 180 0.97 6.39 24.72
C GLY A 180 1.64 7.77 24.76
N ASP A 181 2.94 7.84 24.49
CA ASP A 181 3.71 9.08 24.36
C ASP A 181 4.77 8.95 23.25
N TYR A 182 4.55 9.66 22.15
CA TYR A 182 5.44 9.65 21.00
C TYR A 182 6.83 10.24 21.29
N GLU A 183 6.92 11.32 22.09
CA GLU A 183 8.20 11.99 22.33
C GLU A 183 9.08 11.17 23.27
N ASP A 184 8.47 10.49 24.25
CA ASP A 184 9.18 9.55 25.12
C ASP A 184 9.70 8.36 24.30
N ALA A 185 8.85 7.72 23.49
CA ALA A 185 9.25 6.62 22.62
C ALA A 185 10.36 7.03 21.62
N ARG A 186 10.21 8.18 20.95
CA ARG A 186 11.20 8.67 19.98
C ARG A 186 12.57 8.95 20.61
N SER A 187 12.62 9.33 21.89
CA SER A 187 13.86 9.64 22.60
C SER A 187 14.42 8.46 23.43
N SER A 188 13.70 7.33 23.48
CA SER A 188 14.14 6.13 24.18
C SER A 188 15.46 5.58 23.63
N VAL A 189 16.39 5.30 24.54
CA VAL A 189 17.70 4.70 24.20
C VAL A 189 17.53 3.35 23.53
N GLU A 190 16.58 2.54 24.00
CA GLU A 190 16.30 1.20 23.49
C GLU A 190 15.80 1.25 22.04
N LEU A 191 14.77 2.07 21.76
CA LEU A 191 14.22 2.24 20.41
C LEU A 191 15.23 2.89 19.45
N VAL A 192 16.13 3.74 19.94
CA VAL A 192 17.23 4.30 19.15
C VAL A 192 18.28 3.24 18.79
N GLN A 193 18.63 2.35 19.72
CA GLN A 193 19.61 1.29 19.48
C GLN A 193 19.13 0.28 18.44
N GLU A 194 17.84 -0.06 18.45
CA GLU A 194 17.22 -0.96 17.47
C GLU A 194 16.84 -0.24 16.15
N GLY A 195 17.09 1.07 16.06
CA GLY A 195 16.78 1.87 14.87
C GLY A 195 15.28 2.09 14.62
N ILE A 196 14.42 1.72 15.56
CA ILE A 196 12.95 1.85 15.49
C ILE A 196 12.52 3.30 15.65
N ALA A 197 13.23 4.08 16.48
CA ALA A 197 12.90 5.49 16.77
C ALA A 197 12.77 6.36 15.51
N TYR A 198 13.50 6.02 14.45
CA TYR A 198 13.48 6.75 13.17
C TYR A 198 12.34 6.33 12.24
N LYS A 199 11.68 5.21 12.53
CA LYS A 199 10.61 4.60 11.74
C LYS A 199 9.22 4.77 12.36
N LEU A 200 9.11 5.30 13.58
CA LEU A 200 7.85 5.37 14.33
C LEU A 200 6.71 6.04 13.54
N GLY A 201 7.03 7.11 12.79
CA GLY A 201 6.08 7.84 11.95
C GLY A 201 5.86 7.26 10.56
N ASP A 202 6.59 6.21 10.19
CA ASP A 202 6.45 5.55 8.91
C ASP A 202 5.32 4.52 8.95
N ALA A 203 4.87 4.12 7.75
CA ALA A 203 3.83 3.12 7.61
C ALA A 203 4.35 1.72 7.96
N ILE A 204 3.52 0.95 8.66
CA ILE A 204 3.75 -0.45 9.04
C ILE A 204 2.55 -1.30 8.62
N CYS A 205 2.79 -2.47 8.03
CA CYS A 205 1.70 -3.41 7.67
C CYS A 205 1.23 -4.18 8.91
N SER A 206 0.00 -4.68 8.84
CA SER A 206 -0.64 -5.50 9.88
C SER A 206 0.26 -6.65 10.38
N THR A 207 0.82 -7.45 9.47
CA THR A 207 1.72 -8.57 9.82
C THR A 207 2.96 -8.09 10.60
N CYS A 208 3.62 -7.03 10.15
CA CYS A 208 4.81 -6.52 10.84
C CYS A 208 4.46 -5.90 12.20
N PHE A 209 3.26 -5.34 12.36
CA PHE A 209 2.80 -4.77 13.60
C PHE A 209 2.62 -5.84 14.68
N VAL A 210 1.91 -6.93 14.38
CA VAL A 210 1.68 -8.02 15.34
C VAL A 210 2.96 -8.81 15.66
N SER A 211 3.94 -8.83 14.74
CA SER A 211 5.24 -9.49 14.94
C SER A 211 6.34 -8.59 15.54
N LEU A 212 6.00 -7.43 16.11
CA LEU A 212 7.00 -6.49 16.64
C LEU A 212 7.86 -7.09 17.75
N GLU A 213 7.28 -7.79 18.72
CA GLU A 213 8.02 -8.45 19.80
C GLU A 213 8.92 -9.59 19.31
N GLU A 214 8.51 -10.30 18.26
CA GLU A 214 9.34 -11.34 17.65
C GLU A 214 10.52 -10.74 16.88
N SER A 215 10.28 -9.63 16.19
CA SER A 215 11.26 -8.92 15.36
C SER A 215 12.26 -8.13 16.21
N TYR A 216 11.82 -7.61 17.35
CA TYR A 216 12.61 -6.79 18.27
C TYR A 216 12.48 -7.31 19.71
N PRO A 217 13.00 -8.52 20.01
CA PRO A 217 12.83 -9.17 21.31
C PRO A 217 13.56 -8.47 22.47
N SER A 218 14.41 -7.48 22.15
CA SER A 218 15.07 -6.61 23.12
C SER A 218 14.21 -5.45 23.59
N VAL A 219 13.05 -5.21 22.95
CA VAL A 219 12.17 -4.06 23.19
C VAL A 219 10.87 -4.51 23.84
N ASP A 220 10.53 -3.92 24.97
CA ASP A 220 9.21 -4.08 25.60
C ASP A 220 8.26 -2.98 25.11
N PHE A 221 7.44 -3.29 24.10
CA PHE A 221 6.51 -2.33 23.51
C PHE A 221 5.39 -1.90 24.46
N SER A 222 5.08 -2.70 25.48
CA SER A 222 4.05 -2.38 26.47
C SER A 222 4.41 -1.15 27.31
N VAL A 223 5.72 -0.89 27.51
CA VAL A 223 6.23 0.32 28.20
C VAL A 223 5.83 1.59 27.44
N TYR A 224 5.66 1.49 26.12
CA TYR A 224 5.27 2.61 25.26
C TYR A 224 3.76 2.64 24.96
N GLY A 225 2.97 1.80 25.64
CA GLY A 225 1.51 1.78 25.55
C GLY A 225 0.92 0.85 24.50
N ILE A 226 1.74 0.00 23.86
CA ILE A 226 1.28 -0.98 22.87
C ILE A 226 1.16 -2.34 23.54
N ASP A 227 -0.07 -2.82 23.74
CA ASP A 227 -0.35 -4.19 24.18
C ASP A 227 -0.65 -5.05 22.95
N LEU A 228 0.35 -5.74 22.40
CA LEU A 228 0.19 -6.52 21.18
C LEU A 228 -0.81 -7.68 21.33
N ASN A 229 -1.14 -8.12 22.55
CA ASN A 229 -2.11 -9.19 22.78
C ASN A 229 -3.55 -8.78 22.44
N THR A 230 -3.81 -7.48 22.31
CA THR A 230 -5.12 -6.98 21.88
C THR A 230 -5.22 -6.81 20.36
N TYR A 231 -4.14 -7.07 19.60
CA TYR A 231 -4.12 -6.89 18.16
C TYR A 231 -4.07 -8.23 17.43
N ASP A 232 -4.74 -8.31 16.30
CA ASP A 232 -4.67 -9.45 15.38
C ASP A 232 -4.75 -8.98 13.92
N THR A 233 -4.58 -9.90 12.97
CA THR A 233 -4.79 -9.65 11.55
C THR A 233 -6.03 -10.37 11.05
N VAL A 234 -6.80 -9.70 10.19
CA VAL A 234 -7.92 -10.31 9.48
C VAL A 234 -7.61 -10.33 7.99
N GLU A 235 -7.63 -11.52 7.41
CA GLU A 235 -7.50 -11.71 5.96
C GLU A 235 -8.78 -11.24 5.27
N TYR A 236 -8.64 -10.64 4.09
CA TYR A 236 -9.78 -10.31 3.24
C TYR A 236 -9.53 -10.81 1.83
N THR A 237 -10.60 -11.16 1.12
CA THR A 237 -10.56 -11.40 -0.32
C THR A 237 -11.81 -10.80 -0.96
N PHE A 238 -11.60 -9.82 -1.84
CA PHE A 238 -12.69 -9.14 -2.52
C PHE A 238 -12.55 -9.26 -4.04
N GLU A 239 -13.60 -9.76 -4.69
CA GLU A 239 -13.72 -9.84 -6.15
C GLU A 239 -15.02 -9.15 -6.61
N PRO A 240 -14.96 -7.89 -7.12
CA PRO A 240 -16.11 -7.19 -7.68
C PRO A 240 -16.63 -7.82 -8.98
#